data_AF-A0A9X0EZL9-F1
#
_entry.id   AF-A0A9X0EZL9-F1
#
_cell.length_a   1.000
_cell.length_b   1.000
_cell.length_c   1.000
_cell.angle_alpha   90.00
_cell.angle_beta   90.00
_cell.angle_gamma   90.00
#
_symmetry.space_group_name_H-M   'P 1'
#
loop_
_entity.id
_entity.type
_entity.pdbx_description
1 polymer ?
#
loop_
_entity_poly.entity_id
_entity_poly.type
_entity_poly.pdbx_seq_one_letter_code
_entity_poly.pdbx_strand_id
1 'polypeptide(L)'
;MGKYIYQELLRELQHVEHELKELDRRYTSLSIQANVGNLRHVVCSLYTERGLSMKEFANEIKVSESEIHDLIRKGMVTEKLLDLICTYFQIQKTPAFIRYIQ
;
A
#
# COMPACT_ATOMS: atom_id res chain seq x y z
N MET A 1 -21.17 40.91 -5.05
CA MET A 1 -21.56 39.56 -5.51
C MET A 1 -20.38 38.61 -5.78
N GLY A 2 -19.28 39.03 -6.41
CA GLY A 2 -18.20 38.08 -6.79
C GLY A 2 -17.49 37.30 -5.66
N LYS A 3 -17.42 37.87 -4.44
CA LYS A 3 -16.74 37.23 -3.30
C LYS A 3 -17.48 36.01 -2.74
N TYR A 4 -18.82 35.98 -2.88
CA TYR A 4 -19.65 34.86 -2.42
C TYR A 4 -19.55 33.66 -3.38
N ILE A 5 -19.58 33.93 -4.69
CA ILE A 5 -19.44 32.91 -5.74
C ILE A 5 -18.08 32.19 -5.63
N TYR A 6 -17.01 32.94 -5.32
CA TYR A 6 -15.68 32.36 -5.13
C TYR A 6 -15.59 31.44 -3.91
N GLN A 7 -16.24 31.81 -2.80
CA GLN A 7 -16.27 30.97 -1.60
C GLN A 7 -17.09 29.69 -1.79
N GLU A 8 -18.13 29.75 -2.61
CA GLU A 8 -18.97 28.60 -2.95
C GLU A 8 -18.21 27.61 -3.85
N LEU A 9 -17.55 28.11 -4.90
CA LEU A 9 -16.64 27.32 -5.76
C LEU A 9 -15.53 26.62 -4.98
N LEU A 10 -14.94 27.30 -3.99
CA LEU A 10 -13.91 26.70 -3.13
C LEU A 10 -14.45 25.53 -2.29
N ARG A 11 -15.68 25.62 -1.79
CA ARG A 11 -16.32 24.54 -1.03
C ARG A 11 -16.65 23.36 -1.93
N GLU A 12 -17.12 23.62 -3.14
CA GLU A 12 -17.37 22.56 -4.14
C GLU A 12 -16.08 21.84 -4.52
N LEU A 13 -14.99 22.57 -4.76
CA LEU A 13 -13.68 21.96 -5.04
C LEU A 13 -13.20 21.08 -3.89
N GLN A 14 -13.30 21.55 -2.65
CA GLN A 14 -12.93 20.76 -1.47
C GLN A 14 -13.79 19.50 -1.33
N HIS A 15 -15.08 19.59 -1.64
CA HIS A 15 -15.99 18.45 -1.62
C HIS A 15 -15.59 17.41 -2.68
N VAL A 16 -15.33 17.85 -3.92
CA VAL A 16 -14.88 16.99 -5.02
C VAL A 16 -13.54 16.34 -4.70
N GLU A 17 -12.58 17.06 -4.13
CA GLU A 17 -11.30 16.49 -3.71
C GLU A 17 -11.47 15.41 -2.64
N HIS A 18 -12.40 15.61 -1.69
CA HIS A 18 -12.71 14.61 -0.67
C HIS A 18 -13.36 13.36 -1.29
N GLU A 19 -14.33 13.54 -2.19
CA GLU A 19 -14.99 12.44 -2.90
C GLU A 19 -14.01 11.64 -3.75
N LEU A 20 -13.07 12.29 -4.43
CA LEU A 20 -12.01 11.61 -5.19
C LEU A 20 -11.11 10.75 -4.29
N LYS A 21 -10.73 11.25 -3.11
CA LYS A 21 -9.95 10.48 -2.14
C LYS A 21 -10.71 9.27 -1.62
N GLU A 22 -12.00 9.42 -1.35
CA GLU A 22 -12.85 8.30 -0.92
C GLU A 22 -13.03 7.26 -2.03
N LEU A 23 -13.19 7.70 -3.28
CA LEU A 23 -13.27 6.80 -4.43
C LEU A 23 -11.98 6.01 -4.63
N ASP A 24 -10.81 6.67 -4.52
CA ASP A 24 -9.50 6.03 -4.62
C ASP A 24 -9.29 4.98 -3.52
N ARG A 25 -9.71 5.28 -2.29
CA ARG A 25 -9.71 4.31 -1.17
C ARG A 25 -10.58 3.10 -1.46
N ARG A 26 -11.81 3.30 -1.96
CA ARG A 26 -12.74 2.22 -2.31
C ARG A 26 -12.22 1.37 -3.47
N TYR A 27 -11.71 2.00 -4.52
CA TYR A 27 -11.11 1.31 -5.66
C TYR A 27 -9.90 0.47 -5.23
N THR A 28 -9.02 1.05 -4.40
CA THR A 28 -7.88 0.34 -3.81
C THR A 28 -8.34 -0.87 -3.00
N SER A 29 -9.36 -0.71 -2.14
CA SER A 29 -9.93 -1.82 -1.37
C SER A 29 -10.50 -2.93 -2.27
N LEU A 30 -11.23 -2.57 -3.33
CA LEU A 30 -11.79 -3.54 -4.28
C LEU A 30 -10.69 -4.26 -5.07
N SER A 31 -9.64 -3.54 -5.48
CA SER A 31 -8.48 -4.10 -6.15
C SER A 31 -7.75 -5.10 -5.23
N ILE A 32 -7.66 -4.79 -3.93
CA ILE A 32 -7.10 -5.68 -2.92
C ILE A 32 -7.94 -6.96 -2.78
N GLN A 33 -9.25 -6.83 -2.66
CA GLN A 33 -10.17 -7.96 -2.53
C GLN A 33 -10.20 -8.84 -3.78
N ALA A 34 -10.09 -8.24 -4.96
CA ALA A 34 -10.10 -8.97 -6.24
C ALA A 34 -8.78 -9.71 -6.53
N ASN A 35 -7.70 -9.39 -5.81
CA ASN A 35 -6.35 -9.87 -6.10
C ASN A 35 -5.69 -10.52 -4.88
N VAL A 36 -6.42 -11.44 -4.24
CA VAL A 36 -5.98 -12.26 -3.11
C VAL A 36 -4.80 -13.13 -3.54
N GLY A 37 -3.58 -12.61 -3.38
CA GLY A 37 -2.34 -13.20 -3.91
C GLY A 37 -1.36 -12.19 -4.49
N ASN A 38 -1.74 -10.92 -4.64
CA ASN A 38 -0.80 -9.85 -4.95
C ASN A 38 0.13 -9.60 -3.76
N LEU A 39 1.43 -9.87 -3.96
CA LEU A 39 2.46 -9.71 -2.91
C LEU A 39 2.41 -8.34 -2.24
N ARG A 40 2.16 -7.26 -3.00
CA ARG A 40 2.09 -5.89 -2.48
C ARG A 40 1.01 -5.76 -1.42
N HIS A 41 -0.14 -6.38 -1.67
CA HIS A 41 -1.29 -6.33 -0.78
C HIS A 41 -1.10 -7.26 0.40
N VAL A 42 -0.63 -8.49 0.15
CA VAL A 42 -0.33 -9.47 1.19
C VAL A 42 0.61 -8.87 2.23
N VAL A 43 1.72 -8.27 1.82
CA VAL A 43 2.68 -7.67 2.76
C VAL A 43 2.08 -6.48 3.48
N CYS A 44 1.35 -5.60 2.79
CA CYS A 44 0.67 -4.46 3.41
C CYS A 44 -0.30 -4.89 4.51
N SER A 45 -1.16 -5.87 4.23
CA SER A 45 -2.14 -6.37 5.18
C SER A 45 -1.45 -7.03 6.37
N LEU A 46 -0.44 -7.87 6.12
CA LEU A 46 0.21 -8.64 7.19
C LEU A 46 0.89 -7.77 8.25
N TYR A 47 1.59 -6.69 7.89
CA TYR A 47 2.17 -5.81 8.91
C TYR A 47 1.12 -4.90 9.56
N THR A 48 0.09 -4.49 8.82
CA THR A 48 -0.97 -3.61 9.35
C THR A 48 -1.86 -4.37 10.34
N GLU A 49 -2.18 -5.63 10.08
CA GLU A 49 -2.91 -6.52 10.99
C GLU A 49 -2.15 -6.77 12.30
N ARG A 50 -0.82 -6.66 12.29
CA ARG A 50 0.03 -6.69 13.49
C ARG A 50 0.13 -5.33 14.20
N GLY A 51 -0.56 -4.30 13.70
CA GLY A 51 -0.54 -2.95 14.27
C GLY A 51 0.74 -2.16 14.00
N LEU A 52 1.57 -2.62 13.04
CA LEU A 52 2.83 -1.96 12.70
C LEU A 52 2.62 -0.89 11.62
N SER A 53 3.37 0.19 11.72
CA SER A 53 3.64 1.08 10.59
C SER A 53 4.67 0.46 9.62
N MET A 54 4.74 0.99 8.40
CA MET A 54 5.75 0.56 7.41
C MET A 54 7.17 0.68 7.95
N LYS A 55 7.46 1.76 8.68
CA LYS A 55 8.76 2.03 9.29
C LYS A 55 9.08 1.02 10.40
N GLU A 56 8.12 0.72 11.26
CA GLU A 56 8.29 -0.28 12.33
C GLU A 56 8.53 -1.67 11.74
N PHE A 57 7.74 -2.06 10.74
CA PHE A 57 7.94 -3.31 10.03
C PHE A 57 9.33 -3.40 9.37
N ALA A 58 9.76 -2.36 8.65
CA ALA A 58 11.09 -2.31 8.03
C ALA A 58 12.20 -2.49 9.07
N ASN A 59 12.07 -1.85 10.24
CA ASN A 59 13.01 -2.00 11.35
C ASN A 59 13.02 -3.43 11.91
N GLU A 60 11.86 -4.08 12.07
CA GLU A 60 11.78 -5.44 12.60
C GLU A 60 12.50 -6.47 11.72
N ILE A 61 12.40 -6.34 10.39
CA ILE A 61 13.11 -7.21 9.46
C ILE A 61 14.48 -6.67 9.03
N LYS A 62 14.95 -5.57 9.65
CA LYS A 62 16.26 -4.95 9.47
C LYS A 62 16.57 -4.53 8.02
N VAL A 63 15.59 -3.92 7.36
CA VAL A 63 15.72 -3.36 6.01
C VAL A 63 15.34 -1.87 6.00
N SER A 64 15.60 -1.18 4.89
CA SER A 64 15.21 0.23 4.78
C SER A 64 13.70 0.38 4.56
N GLU A 65 13.11 1.46 5.09
CA GLU A 65 11.70 1.80 4.83
C GLU A 65 11.45 1.99 3.32
N SER A 66 12.43 2.49 2.57
CA SER A 66 12.38 2.63 1.11
C SER A 66 12.22 1.31 0.37
N GLU A 67 12.84 0.22 0.84
CA GLU A 67 12.70 -1.10 0.24
C GLU A 67 11.26 -1.61 0.38
N ILE A 68 10.64 -1.39 1.54
CA ILE A 68 9.22 -1.74 1.74
C ILE A 68 8.33 -0.83 0.91
N HIS A 69 8.61 0.47 0.87
CA HIS A 69 7.88 1.40 0.03
C HIS A 69 7.89 0.97 -1.44
N ASP A 70 9.05 0.60 -1.99
CA ASP A 70 9.18 0.18 -3.38
C ASP A 70 8.48 -1.15 -3.67
N LEU A 71 8.51 -2.10 -2.74
CA LEU A 71 7.67 -3.29 -2.82
C LEU A 71 6.19 -2.91 -2.89
N ILE A 72 5.68 -2.12 -1.94
CA ILE A 72 4.25 -1.82 -1.83
C ILE A 72 3.75 -0.93 -2.98
N ARG A 73 4.54 0.04 -3.44
CA ARG A 73 4.13 1.01 -4.48
C ARG A 73 4.49 0.60 -5.89
N LYS A 74 5.67 0.01 -6.10
CA LYS A 74 6.17 -0.33 -7.44
C LYS A 74 6.09 -1.83 -7.74
N GLY A 75 5.91 -2.68 -6.73
CA GLY A 75 5.98 -4.13 -6.90
C GLY A 75 7.40 -4.61 -7.17
N MET A 76 8.41 -3.87 -6.70
CA MET A 76 9.82 -4.23 -6.86
C MET A 76 10.32 -4.85 -5.57
N VAL A 77 10.81 -6.09 -5.64
CA VAL A 77 11.38 -6.78 -4.48
C VAL A 77 12.65 -7.52 -4.90
N THR A 78 13.67 -7.53 -4.05
CA THR A 78 14.82 -8.41 -4.26
C THR A 78 14.48 -9.81 -3.74
N GLU A 79 15.15 -10.85 -4.25
CA GLU A 79 14.96 -12.22 -3.73
C GLU A 79 15.22 -12.28 -2.21
N LYS A 80 16.29 -11.63 -1.76
CA LYS A 80 16.65 -11.54 -0.33
C LYS A 80 15.55 -10.90 0.51
N LEU A 81 14.96 -9.80 0.05
CA LEU A 81 13.86 -9.14 0.76
C LEU A 81 12.61 -10.01 0.79
N LEU A 82 12.29 -10.69 -0.32
CA LEU A 82 11.16 -11.61 -0.37
C LEU A 82 11.35 -12.78 0.62
N ASP A 83 12.54 -13.36 0.70
CA ASP A 83 12.85 -14.44 1.64
C ASP A 83 12.73 -13.98 3.10
N LEU A 84 13.20 -12.76 3.42
CA LEU A 84 13.04 -12.15 4.74
C LEU A 84 11.57 -11.98 5.12
N ILE A 85 10.76 -11.44 4.20
CA ILE A 85 9.32 -11.23 4.40
C ILE A 85 8.61 -12.58 4.61
N CYS A 86 8.88 -13.57 3.76
CA CYS A 86 8.30 -14.91 3.87
C CYS A 86 8.67 -15.56 5.21
N THR A 87 9.93 -15.43 5.63
CA THR A 87 10.41 -15.96 6.92
C THR A 87 9.74 -15.27 8.10
N TYR A 88 9.67 -13.93 8.10
CA TYR A 88 9.12 -13.14 9.20
C TYR A 88 7.61 -13.39 9.42
N PHE A 89 6.85 -13.53 8.32
CA PHE A 89 5.42 -13.84 8.39
C PHE A 89 5.11 -15.33 8.43
N GLN A 90 6.12 -16.20 8.32
CA GLN A 90 5.97 -17.65 8.24
C GLN A 90 5.05 -18.09 7.10
N ILE A 91 5.15 -17.42 5.94
CA ILE A 91 4.39 -17.73 4.73
C ILE A 91 5.28 -18.36 3.68
N GLN A 92 4.70 -19.21 2.83
CA GLN A 92 5.46 -19.84 1.74
C GLN A 92 5.79 -18.84 0.63
N LYS A 93 7.02 -18.90 0.12
CA LYS A 93 7.41 -18.23 -1.12
C LYS A 93 6.74 -18.92 -2.30
N THR A 94 5.72 -18.30 -2.88
CA THR A 94 4.96 -18.86 -4.00
C THR A 94 5.53 -18.43 -5.36
N PRO A 95 5.29 -19.19 -6.45
CA PRO A 95 5.64 -18.76 -7.80
C PRO A 95 5.02 -17.41 -8.20
N ALA A 96 3.86 -17.05 -7.64
CA ALA A 96 3.24 -15.75 -7.87
C ALA A 96 4.05 -14.61 -7.23
N PHE A 97 4.64 -14.81 -6.06
CA PHE A 97 5.52 -13.83 -5.41
C PHE A 97 6.85 -13.68 -6.13
N ILE A 98 7.41 -14.78 -6.64
CA ILE A 98 8.67 -14.77 -7.39
C ILE A 98 8.59 -13.87 -8.63
N ARG A 99 7.41 -13.68 -9.23
CA ARG A 99 7.22 -12.77 -10.38
C ARG A 99 7.47 -11.29 -10.06
N TYR A 100 7.50 -10.91 -8.79
CA TYR A 100 7.81 -9.55 -8.35
C TYR A 100 9.31 -9.31 -8.19
N ILE A 101 10.14 -10.37 -8.26
CA ILE A 101 11.59 -10.23 -8.16
C ILE A 101 12.09 -9.45 -9.38
N GLN A 102 12.82 -8.36 -9.12
CA GLN A 102 13.50 -7.53 -10.12
C GLN A 102 15.01 -7.57 -9.88
#